data_AF-A0A7S1XAJ9-F1
#
_entry.id   AF-A0A7S1XAJ9-F1
#
_cell.length_a   1.000
_cell.length_b   1.000
_cell.length_c   1.000
_cell.angle_alpha   90.00
_cell.angle_beta   90.00
_cell.angle_gamma   90.00
#
_symmetry.space_group_name_H-M   'P 1'
#
loop_
_entity.id
_entity.type
_entity.pdbx_description
1 polymer ?
#
loop_
_entity_poly.entity_id
_entity_poly.type
_entity_poly.pdbx_seq_one_letter_code
_entity_poly.pdbx_strand_id
1 'polypeptide(L)'
;GGLEREGVEVWVRPGAGLLAKEGEMLTWSPFQEGMDLGVWHKESTKVGLVLTSLREKGYDVVETYFGMRISNRNGWVDDRFLGSVPFIDILYFSEITARWGGVLVVNYCCDCAGVVISSCSKKTCGCLICASDREDIFPLRRMRVGDMELPLPSNISSVIVPDQFYHT
;
A
#
# COMPACT_ATOMS: atom_id res chain seq x y z
N GLY A 1 -3.59 -14.24 2.54
CA GLY A 1 -2.96 -15.57 2.46
C GLY A 1 -1.81 -15.76 3.44
N GLY A 2 -0.56 -15.52 3.02
CA GLY A 2 0.64 -15.74 3.85
C GLY A 2 0.72 -14.83 5.09
N LEU A 3 0.58 -13.51 4.90
CA LEU A 3 0.64 -12.50 5.97
C LEU A 3 -0.40 -12.72 7.07
N GLU A 4 -1.65 -12.96 6.70
CA GLU A 4 -2.75 -13.19 7.66
C GLU A 4 -2.53 -14.45 8.52
N ARG A 5 -1.92 -15.51 7.95
CA ARG A 5 -1.60 -16.73 8.72
C ARG A 5 -0.53 -16.50 9.78
N GLU A 6 0.40 -15.59 9.53
CA GLU A 6 1.40 -15.14 10.52
C GLU A 6 0.82 -14.11 11.51
N GLY A 7 -0.48 -13.80 11.42
CA GLY A 7 -1.14 -12.82 12.25
C GLY A 7 -0.57 -11.41 12.06
N VAL A 8 -0.30 -11.03 10.82
CA VAL A 8 0.01 -9.66 10.40
C VAL A 8 -1.28 -8.97 9.99
N GLU A 9 -1.57 -7.79 10.55
CA GLU A 9 -2.68 -6.97 10.08
C GLU A 9 -2.28 -6.29 8.78
N VAL A 10 -2.98 -6.66 7.71
CA VAL A 10 -2.72 -6.18 6.36
C VAL A 10 -3.97 -5.52 5.82
N TRP A 11 -3.80 -4.42 5.09
CA TRP A 11 -4.89 -3.78 4.35
C TRP A 11 -4.43 -3.40 2.96
N VAL A 12 -5.35 -3.37 2.00
CA VAL A 12 -5.10 -2.75 0.71
C VAL A 12 -5.00 -1.26 0.92
N ARG A 13 -3.93 -0.65 0.42
CA ARG A 13 -3.81 0.80 0.33
C ARG A 13 -4.44 1.22 -1.00
N PRO A 14 -5.66 1.76 -1.01
CA PRO A 14 -6.28 2.22 -2.25
C PRO A 14 -5.45 3.35 -2.86
N GLY A 15 -4.84 3.10 -4.01
CA GLY A 15 -4.35 4.13 -4.91
C GLY A 15 -5.38 4.42 -6.00
N ALA A 16 -4.95 5.09 -7.08
CA ALA A 16 -5.76 5.26 -8.30
C ALA A 16 -6.10 3.94 -9.03
N GLY A 17 -5.71 2.80 -8.45
CA GLY A 17 -5.94 1.47 -8.97
C GLY A 17 -7.27 0.84 -8.64
N LEU A 18 -8.03 1.38 -7.68
CA LEU A 18 -9.34 0.84 -7.31
C LEU A 18 -10.45 1.73 -7.86
N LEU A 19 -11.36 1.12 -8.61
CA LEU A 19 -12.51 1.77 -9.22
C LEU A 19 -13.79 1.27 -8.54
N ALA A 20 -14.65 2.20 -8.15
CA ALA A 20 -16.00 1.87 -7.71
C ALA A 20 -16.91 1.65 -8.92
N LYS A 21 -17.53 0.48 -8.99
CA LYS A 21 -18.67 0.20 -9.85
C LYS A 21 -19.98 0.39 -9.08
N GLU A 22 -21.08 0.49 -9.83
CA GLU A 22 -22.42 0.54 -9.25
C GLU A 22 -22.65 -0.63 -8.27
N GLY A 23 -23.29 -0.34 -7.13
CA GLY A 23 -23.64 -1.34 -6.12
C GLY A 23 -22.50 -1.80 -5.21
N GLU A 24 -21.60 -0.90 -4.81
CA GLU A 24 -20.48 -1.15 -3.88
C GLU A 24 -19.43 -2.18 -4.35
N MET A 25 -19.52 -2.62 -5.61
CA MET A 25 -18.55 -3.54 -6.20
C MET A 25 -17.28 -2.77 -6.59
N LEU A 26 -16.12 -3.25 -6.13
CA LEU A 26 -14.83 -2.68 -6.49
C LEU A 26 -14.17 -3.51 -7.60
N THR A 27 -13.48 -2.83 -8.51
CA THR A 27 -12.65 -3.48 -9.52
C THR A 27 -11.28 -2.83 -9.60
N TRP A 28 -10.33 -3.54 -10.18
CA TRP A 28 -9.02 -2.97 -10.49
C TRP A 28 -9.12 -2.15 -11.77
N SER A 29 -8.45 -1.00 -11.78
CA SER A 29 -8.20 -0.23 -12.99
C SER A 29 -7.47 -1.13 -14.01
N PRO A 30 -7.83 -1.09 -15.30
CA PRO A 30 -7.10 -1.83 -16.33
C PRO A 30 -5.66 -1.34 -16.49
N PHE A 31 -5.33 -0.15 -15.97
CA PHE A 31 -3.98 0.42 -15.95
C PHE A 31 -3.23 0.11 -14.65
N GLN A 32 -3.81 -0.71 -13.76
CA GLN A 32 -3.18 -1.04 -12.50
C GLN A 32 -2.01 -2.00 -12.72
N GLU A 33 -0.80 -1.53 -12.46
CA GLU A 33 0.45 -2.30 -12.65
C GLU A 33 0.79 -3.20 -11.45
N GLY A 34 0.27 -2.89 -10.25
CA GLY A 34 0.58 -3.63 -9.03
C GLY A 34 -0.44 -3.43 -7.91
N MET A 35 -0.15 -3.87 -6.69
CA MET A 35 -1.04 -3.67 -5.54
C MET A 35 -0.23 -3.21 -4.33
N ASP A 36 -0.68 -2.14 -3.69
CA ASP A 36 -0.07 -1.65 -2.45
C ASP A 36 -0.80 -2.25 -1.24
N LEU A 37 -0.05 -2.85 -0.33
CA LEU A 37 -0.52 -3.36 0.94
C LEU A 37 0.11 -2.58 2.08
N GLY A 38 -0.71 -2.04 2.99
CA GLY A 38 -0.24 -1.51 4.25
C GLY A 38 -0.11 -2.60 5.30
N VAL A 39 0.98 -2.55 6.06
CA VAL A 39 1.24 -3.39 7.24
C VAL A 39 1.83 -2.53 8.34
N TRP A 40 1.69 -2.93 9.60
CA TRP A 40 2.34 -2.19 10.67
C TRP A 40 3.85 -2.43 10.71
N HIS A 41 4.63 -1.38 10.92
CA HIS A 41 6.09 -1.45 11.07
C HIS A 41 6.49 -2.34 12.25
N LYS A 42 5.70 -2.35 13.34
CA LYS A 42 5.89 -3.26 14.49
C LYS A 42 5.79 -4.75 14.13
N GLU A 43 5.23 -5.08 12.97
CA GLU A 43 5.06 -6.45 12.46
C GLU A 43 6.11 -6.83 11.41
N SER A 44 7.08 -5.95 11.13
CA SER A 44 8.13 -6.14 10.11
C SER A 44 8.89 -7.47 10.24
N THR A 45 9.15 -7.96 11.46
CA THR A 45 9.77 -9.28 11.66
C THR A 45 8.92 -10.42 11.10
N LYS A 46 7.61 -10.40 11.34
CA LYS A 46 6.68 -11.42 10.81
C LYS A 46 6.57 -11.32 9.29
N VAL A 47 6.53 -10.09 8.77
CA VAL A 47 6.56 -9.83 7.32
C VAL A 47 7.82 -10.43 6.71
N GLY A 48 9.00 -10.23 7.34
CA GLY A 48 10.27 -10.81 6.91
C GLY A 48 10.26 -12.35 6.79
N LEU A 49 9.57 -13.05 7.70
CA LEU A 49 9.40 -14.51 7.61
C LEU A 49 8.58 -14.91 6.36
N VAL A 50 7.48 -14.20 6.10
CA VAL A 50 6.64 -14.44 4.90
C VAL A 50 7.43 -14.17 3.63
N LEU A 51 8.17 -13.05 3.58
CA LEU A 51 9.00 -12.66 2.45
C LEU A 51 10.12 -13.67 2.18
N THR A 52 10.72 -14.24 3.23
CA THR A 52 11.72 -15.31 3.09
C THR A 52 11.12 -16.55 2.44
N SER A 53 9.95 -16.99 2.89
CA SER A 53 9.22 -18.11 2.26
C SER A 53 8.83 -17.83 0.80
N LEU A 54 8.54 -16.57 0.45
CA LEU A 54 8.25 -16.18 -0.93
C LEU A 54 9.51 -16.25 -1.80
N ARG A 55 10.66 -15.78 -1.32
CA ARG A 55 11.94 -15.94 -2.03
C ARG A 55 12.27 -17.40 -2.30
N GLU A 56 12.07 -18.28 -1.32
CA GLU A 56 12.26 -19.74 -1.47
C GLU A 56 11.32 -20.37 -2.52
N LYS A 57 10.18 -19.74 -2.79
CA LYS A 57 9.23 -20.13 -3.84
C LYS A 57 9.52 -19.51 -5.20
N GLY A 58 10.62 -18.77 -5.32
CA GLY A 58 11.05 -18.13 -6.57
C GLY A 58 10.42 -16.77 -6.84
N TYR A 59 9.83 -16.11 -5.84
CA TYR A 59 9.41 -14.71 -5.99
C TYR A 59 10.60 -13.77 -5.77
N ASP A 60 10.70 -12.76 -6.62
CA ASP A 60 11.66 -11.67 -6.46
C ASP A 60 11.14 -10.72 -5.38
N VAL A 61 11.93 -10.55 -4.32
CA VAL A 61 11.59 -9.67 -3.20
C VAL A 61 12.69 -8.63 -3.03
N VAL A 62 12.37 -7.39 -3.39
CA VAL A 62 13.29 -6.26 -3.47
C VAL A 62 12.90 -5.22 -2.44
N GLU A 63 13.89 -4.66 -1.75
CA GLU A 63 13.66 -3.53 -0.85
C GLU A 63 13.50 -2.24 -1.67
N THR A 64 12.53 -1.42 -1.25
CA THR A 64 12.18 -0.14 -1.87
C THR A 64 12.27 0.97 -0.82
N TYR A 65 12.17 2.22 -1.27
CA TYR A 65 12.23 3.39 -0.39
C TYR A 65 11.17 3.43 0.72
N PHE A 66 10.06 2.70 0.55
CA PHE A 66 8.87 2.76 1.40
C PHE A 66 8.49 1.41 2.02
N GLY A 67 9.24 0.34 1.68
CA GLY A 67 8.98 -1.02 2.14
C GLY A 67 9.52 -2.08 1.19
N MET A 68 8.75 -3.10 0.86
CA MET A 68 9.21 -4.27 0.08
C MET A 68 8.35 -4.50 -1.15
N ARG A 69 8.96 -4.69 -2.32
CA ARG A 69 8.27 -5.13 -3.53
C ARG A 69 8.39 -6.63 -3.70
N ILE A 70 7.28 -7.28 -4.04
CA ILE A 70 7.20 -8.70 -4.41
C ILE A 70 6.77 -8.77 -5.87
N SER A 71 7.50 -9.50 -6.70
CA SER A 71 7.14 -9.74 -8.09
C SER A 71 7.42 -11.18 -8.51
N ASN A 72 6.82 -11.61 -9.62
CA ASN A 72 7.02 -12.94 -10.17
C ASN A 72 7.84 -12.82 -11.46
N ARG A 73 9.17 -12.85 -11.36
CA ARG A 73 10.09 -12.98 -12.49
C ARG A 73 11.37 -13.71 -12.11
N ASN A 74 12.13 -14.10 -13.12
CA ASN A 74 13.38 -14.85 -13.01
C ASN A 74 14.59 -13.89 -13.06
N GLY A 75 14.70 -12.93 -12.14
CA GLY A 75 15.99 -12.34 -11.74
C GLY A 75 16.81 -11.53 -12.76
N TRP A 76 16.22 -10.73 -13.66
CA TRP A 76 17.00 -9.82 -14.52
C TRP A 76 16.36 -8.41 -14.63
N VAL A 77 17.19 -7.39 -14.31
CA VAL A 77 16.99 -5.92 -14.40
C VAL A 77 16.45 -5.28 -13.10
N ASP A 78 16.81 -4.03 -12.86
CA ASP A 78 16.41 -3.23 -11.69
C ASP A 78 14.88 -3.08 -11.59
N ASP A 79 14.24 -4.03 -10.89
CA ASP A 79 12.79 -4.23 -10.80
C ASP A 79 12.03 -3.11 -10.07
N ARG A 80 12.74 -2.10 -9.56
CA ARG A 80 12.12 -0.94 -8.91
C ARG A 80 11.27 -0.13 -9.90
N PHE A 81 11.52 -0.23 -11.21
CA PHE A 81 10.92 0.66 -12.22
C PHE A 81 10.31 -0.03 -13.46
N LEU A 82 10.25 -1.38 -13.49
CA LEU A 82 9.65 -2.11 -14.60
C LEU A 82 8.13 -2.30 -14.41
N GLY A 83 7.34 -1.28 -14.78
CA GLY A 83 5.86 -1.31 -14.74
C GLY A 83 5.18 -2.37 -15.61
N SER A 84 5.94 -3.18 -16.34
CA SER A 84 5.44 -4.28 -17.19
C SER A 84 5.26 -5.61 -16.44
N VAL A 85 5.62 -5.68 -15.16
CA VAL A 85 5.54 -6.90 -14.34
C VAL A 85 4.57 -6.66 -13.19
N PRO A 86 3.52 -7.48 -13.03
CA PRO A 86 2.64 -7.39 -11.88
C PRO A 86 3.42 -7.51 -10.57
N PHE A 87 3.20 -6.57 -9.66
CA PHE A 87 3.89 -6.54 -8.36
C PHE A 87 2.93 -6.32 -7.19
N ILE A 88 3.41 -6.63 -5.99
CA ILE A 88 2.78 -6.28 -4.71
C ILE A 88 3.80 -5.52 -3.88
N ASP A 89 3.48 -4.28 -3.51
CA ASP A 89 4.28 -3.50 -2.58
C ASP A 89 3.74 -3.66 -1.15
N ILE A 90 4.63 -3.93 -0.20
CA ILE A 90 4.37 -4.00 1.23
C ILE A 90 4.91 -2.71 1.85
N LEU A 91 4.03 -1.82 2.27
CA LEU A 91 4.33 -0.52 2.85
C LEU A 91 4.25 -0.60 4.38
N TYR A 92 5.30 -0.16 5.07
CA TYR A 92 5.32 -0.18 6.53
C TYR A 92 4.75 1.11 7.12
N PHE A 93 3.72 0.99 7.94
CA PHE A 93 3.06 2.12 8.59
C PHE A 93 3.29 2.14 10.10
N SER A 94 3.25 3.34 10.68
CA SER A 94 3.25 3.57 12.13
C SER A 94 2.08 4.48 12.49
N GLU A 95 1.64 4.43 13.76
CA GLU A 95 0.72 5.42 14.30
C GLU A 95 1.50 6.56 14.97
N ILE A 96 1.10 7.80 14.71
CA ILE A 96 1.60 8.97 15.43
C ILE A 96 0.44 9.80 15.96
N THR A 97 0.60 10.34 17.18
CA THR A 97 -0.35 11.32 17.70
C THR A 97 0.03 12.70 17.20
N ALA A 98 -0.83 13.31 16.41
CA ALA A 98 -0.67 14.66 15.93
C ALA A 98 -0.82 15.67 17.07
N ARG A 99 -0.24 16.87 16.92
CA ARG A 99 -0.28 17.93 17.95
C ARG A 99 -1.71 18.36 18.32
N TRP A 100 -2.66 18.22 17.40
CA TRP A 100 -4.07 18.54 17.61
C TRP A 100 -4.86 17.39 18.28
N GLY A 101 -4.21 16.28 18.63
CA GLY A 101 -4.76 15.19 19.43
C GLY A 101 -5.22 13.96 18.65
N GLY A 102 -5.35 14.03 17.32
CA GLY A 102 -5.71 12.86 16.52
C GLY A 102 -4.57 11.90 16.26
N VAL A 103 -4.92 10.70 15.81
CA VAL A 103 -3.97 9.64 15.46
C VAL A 103 -3.88 9.54 13.94
N LEU A 104 -2.66 9.70 13.42
CA LEU A 104 -2.34 9.52 12.01
C LEU A 104 -1.67 8.17 11.79
N VAL A 105 -2.05 7.51 10.70
CA VAL A 105 -1.38 6.32 10.17
C VAL A 105 -0.43 6.78 9.06
N VAL A 106 0.86 6.54 9.25
CA VAL A 106 1.91 7.16 8.45
C VAL A 106 2.91 6.17 7.89
N ASN A 107 3.30 6.32 6.63
CA ASN A 107 4.42 5.59 6.00
C ASN A 107 5.60 6.56 5.78
N TYR A 108 6.77 6.15 6.26
CA TYR A 108 8.01 6.92 6.20
C TYR A 108 8.87 6.48 5.00
N CYS A 109 9.55 7.44 4.35
CA CYS A 109 10.62 7.13 3.39
C CYS A 109 11.93 6.84 4.15
N CYS A 110 12.60 5.74 3.83
CA CYS A 110 13.87 5.36 4.45
C CYS A 110 15.09 6.18 3.97
N ASP A 111 14.98 7.01 2.91
CA ASP A 111 16.16 7.58 2.23
C ASP A 111 16.09 9.10 1.94
N CYS A 112 15.60 9.89 2.91
CA CYS A 112 15.56 11.34 2.77
C CYS A 112 16.90 12.01 3.17
N ALA A 113 17.91 11.91 2.31
CA ALA A 113 18.82 13.03 2.08
C ALA A 113 18.05 14.11 1.31
N GLY A 114 18.17 15.37 1.72
CA GLY A 114 17.23 16.42 1.32
C GLY A 114 17.17 16.64 -0.20
N VAL A 115 15.95 16.60 -0.78
CA VAL A 115 15.44 17.49 -1.85
C VAL A 115 13.99 17.14 -2.23
N VAL A 116 13.16 18.20 -2.23
CA VAL A 116 11.94 18.54 -2.99
C VAL A 116 10.75 17.56 -3.04
N ILE A 117 9.69 17.98 -2.35
CA ILE A 117 8.31 17.47 -2.46
C ILE A 117 7.56 18.27 -3.53
N SER A 118 6.92 17.58 -4.48
CA SER A 118 5.84 18.16 -5.28
C SER A 118 4.55 18.08 -4.46
N SER A 119 4.06 19.26 -4.04
CA SER A 119 2.88 19.55 -3.19
C SER A 119 2.93 19.11 -1.72
N CYS A 120 3.90 19.64 -0.97
CA CYS A 120 3.76 19.97 0.46
C CYS A 120 3.70 21.50 0.63
N SER A 121 2.83 22.00 1.49
CA SER A 121 2.74 23.43 1.81
C SER A 121 3.87 23.89 2.75
N LYS A 122 4.97 24.34 2.13
CA LYS A 122 6.05 25.30 2.50
C LYS A 122 6.37 25.79 3.95
N LYS A 123 5.92 25.20 5.08
CA LYS A 123 6.41 25.65 6.42
C LYS A 123 6.86 24.57 7.42
N THR A 124 6.79 23.29 7.09
CA THR A 124 7.28 22.20 7.97
C THR A 124 7.87 21.08 7.14
N CYS A 125 9.15 20.78 7.35
CA CYS A 125 9.77 19.53 6.88
C CYS A 125 9.40 18.41 7.87
N GLY A 126 8.83 17.31 7.36
CA GLY A 126 8.66 16.06 8.09
C GLY A 126 8.41 14.92 7.10
N CYS A 127 9.29 13.92 7.08
CA CYS A 127 9.39 12.84 6.10
C CYS A 127 8.18 11.87 6.14
N LEU A 128 7.04 12.27 5.60
CA LEU A 128 5.85 11.42 5.47
C LEU A 128 5.49 11.31 3.99
N ILE A 129 5.53 10.09 3.43
CA ILE A 129 5.10 9.85 2.03
C ILE A 129 3.57 9.81 1.99
N CYS A 130 2.96 9.17 2.97
CA CYS A 130 1.51 9.08 3.12
C CYS A 130 1.14 9.26 4.59
N ALA A 131 0.12 10.08 4.85
CA ALA A 131 -0.49 10.24 6.15
C ALA A 131 -2.01 10.26 5.97
N SER A 132 -2.72 9.50 6.79
CA SER A 132 -4.18 9.46 6.81
C SER A 132 -4.66 9.43 8.25
N ASP A 133 -5.83 10.00 8.52
CA ASP A 133 -6.43 9.84 9.83
C ASP A 133 -6.74 8.37 10.09
N ARG A 134 -6.49 7.92 11.31
CA ARG A 134 -6.72 6.53 11.69
C ARG A 134 -8.16 6.09 11.45
N GLU A 135 -9.11 7.01 11.65
CA GLU A 135 -10.54 6.77 11.46
C GLU A 135 -10.93 6.57 9.99
N ASP A 136 -10.14 7.06 9.04
CA ASP A 136 -10.37 6.83 7.61
C ASP A 136 -9.94 5.41 7.19
N ILE A 137 -8.90 4.89 7.84
CA ILE A 137 -8.40 3.53 7.59
C ILE A 137 -9.17 2.50 8.40
N PHE A 138 -9.42 2.76 9.68
CA PHE A 138 -9.92 1.77 10.63
C PHE A 138 -11.33 2.10 11.14
N PRO A 139 -12.21 1.08 11.33
CA PRO A 139 -11.94 -0.35 11.20
C PRO A 139 -11.76 -0.79 9.75
N LEU A 140 -11.00 -1.87 9.52
CA LEU A 140 -10.92 -2.48 8.20
C LEU A 140 -12.24 -3.19 7.88
N ARG A 141 -12.66 -3.12 6.62
CA ARG A 141 -13.81 -3.87 6.09
C ARG A 141 -13.32 -4.83 5.03
N ARG A 142 -13.80 -6.07 5.07
CA ARG A 142 -13.58 -7.00 3.97
C ARG A 142 -14.57 -6.68 2.85
N MET A 143 -14.04 -6.33 1.69
CA MET A 143 -14.84 -6.02 0.50
C MET A 143 -14.35 -6.86 -0.67
N ARG A 144 -15.27 -7.10 -1.61
CA ARG A 144 -14.95 -7.83 -2.84
C ARG A 144 -14.33 -6.88 -3.86
N VAL A 145 -13.14 -7.23 -4.34
CA VAL A 145 -12.43 -6.57 -5.44
C VAL A 145 -12.20 -7.60 -6.54
N GLY A 146 -12.97 -7.52 -7.63
CA GLY A 146 -13.02 -8.60 -8.63
C GLY A 146 -13.44 -9.94 -7.99
N ASP A 147 -12.57 -10.94 -8.06
CA ASP A 147 -12.79 -12.28 -7.47
C ASP A 147 -12.13 -12.48 -6.10
N MET A 148 -11.54 -11.43 -5.54
CA MET A 148 -10.86 -11.47 -4.26
C MET A 148 -11.69 -10.79 -3.17
N GLU A 149 -11.63 -11.32 -1.96
CA GLU A 149 -12.10 -10.64 -0.76
C GLU A 149 -10.88 -10.08 -0.02
N LEU A 150 -10.81 -8.75 0.10
CA LEU A 150 -9.64 -8.04 0.61
C LEU A 150 -10.00 -7.13 1.79
N PRO A 151 -9.11 -6.99 2.79
CA PRO A 151 -9.27 -6.00 3.86
C PRO A 151 -8.96 -4.60 3.33
N LEU A 152 -9.95 -3.70 3.38
CA LEU A 152 -9.86 -2.32 2.88
C LEU A 152 -10.25 -1.31 3.96
N PRO A 153 -9.79 -0.06 3.85
CA PRO A 153 -10.26 1.05 4.69
C PRO A 153 -11.80 1.14 4.76
N SER A 154 -12.37 1.40 5.95
CA SER A 154 -13.82 1.55 6.06
C SER A 154 -14.35 2.80 5.36
N ASN A 155 -13.57 3.87 5.29
CA ASN A 155 -13.92 5.09 4.58
C ASN A 155 -13.26 5.13 3.19
N ILE A 156 -13.46 4.09 2.38
CA ILE A 156 -12.80 3.99 1.08
C ILE A 156 -13.25 5.04 0.06
N SER A 157 -14.40 5.68 0.29
CA SER A 157 -14.97 6.70 -0.59
C SER A 157 -14.09 7.95 -0.76
N SER A 158 -13.22 8.24 0.21
CA SER A 158 -12.27 9.36 0.15
C SER A 158 -11.03 9.05 -0.69
N VAL A 159 -10.86 7.81 -1.15
CA VAL A 159 -9.62 7.30 -1.77
C VAL A 159 -9.83 6.59 -3.11
N ILE A 160 -11.08 6.37 -3.54
CA ILE A 160 -11.42 5.77 -4.84
C ILE A 160 -11.59 6.85 -5.91
N VAL A 161 -11.07 6.58 -7.10
CA VAL A 161 -11.37 7.36 -8.30
C VAL A 161 -12.65 6.79 -8.93
N PRO A 162 -13.69 7.61 -9.17
CA PRO A 162 -14.89 7.17 -9.88
C PRO A 162 -14.57 6.60 -11.28
N ASP A 163 -15.15 5.45 -11.65
CA ASP A 163 -14.90 4.76 -12.93
C ASP A 163 -15.17 5.64 -14.16
N GLN A 164 -16.12 6.58 -14.03
CA GLN A 164 -16.48 7.57 -15.05
C GLN A 164 -15.31 8.46 -15.55
N PHE A 165 -14.18 8.50 -14.85
CA PHE A 165 -12.99 9.23 -15.31
C PHE A 165 -12.09 8.45 -16.29
N TYR A 166 -12.35 7.16 -16.51
CA TYR A 166 -11.50 6.29 -17.36
C TYR A 166 -12.10 5.96 -18.73
N HIS A 167 -13.31 6.44 -19.04
CA HIS A 167 -14.01 6.19 -20.31
C HIS A 167 -14.00 7.39 -21.28
N THR A 168 -13.16 8.41 -21.02
CA THR A 168 -12.90 9.55 -21.92
C THR A 168 -11.53 9.43 -22.57
#